data_AF-A0A1I4AQN6-F1
#
_entry.id   AF-A0A1I4AQN6-F1
#
_cell.length_a   1.000
_cell.length_b   1.000
_cell.length_c   1.000
_cell.angle_alpha   90.00
_cell.angle_beta   90.00
_cell.angle_gamma   90.00
#
_symmetry.space_group_name_H-M   'P 1'
#
loop_
_entity.id
_entity.type
_entity.pdbx_description
1 polymer ?
#
loop_
_entity_poly.entity_id
_entity_poly.type
_entity_poly.pdbx_seq_one_letter_code
_entity_poly.pdbx_strand_id
1 'polypeptide(L)' 'MRLWIRFLIRHALIGFAIGLLLTLLILLQNLANIKTLIMNSSQPWLISVLLGYMIGSTCSGAQIGFAIMSLNEMDDE' A
#
# COMPACT_ATOMS: atom_id res chain seq x y z
N MET A 1 -15.95 -19.48 -7.18
CA MET A 1 -15.35 -18.25 -7.77
C MET A 1 -15.47 -16.99 -6.89
N ARG A 2 -16.65 -16.62 -6.36
CA ARG A 2 -16.88 -15.28 -5.77
C ARG A 2 -16.26 -15.02 -4.38
N LEU A 3 -15.93 -16.06 -3.59
CA LEU A 3 -15.36 -15.91 -2.24
C LEU A 3 -13.87 -15.54 -2.26
N TRP A 4 -13.08 -16.23 -3.09
CA TRP A 4 -11.64 -16.00 -3.26
C TRP A 4 -11.31 -14.57 -3.68
N ILE A 5 -12.08 -14.03 -4.63
CA ILE A 5 -11.94 -12.64 -5.08
C ILE A 5 -12.17 -11.66 -3.92
N ARG A 6 -13.17 -11.92 -3.06
CA ARG A 6 -13.44 -11.06 -1.89
C ARG A 6 -12.33 -11.17 -0.85
N PHE A 7 -11.76 -12.36 -0.65
CA PHE A 7 -10.64 -12.59 0.24
C PHE A 7 -9.38 -11.84 -0.22
N LEU A 8 -9.04 -11.96 -1.50
CA LEU A 8 -7.94 -11.26 -2.14
C LEU A 8 -8.12 -9.74 -2.11
N ILE A 9 -9.31 -9.23 -2.42
CA ILE A 9 -9.61 -7.79 -2.36
C ILE A 9 -9.47 -7.25 -0.93
N ARG A 10 -9.89 -8.00 0.09
CA ARG A 10 -9.68 -7.58 1.49
C ARG A 10 -8.20 -7.44 1.82
N HIS A 11 -7.37 -8.40 1.45
CA HIS A 11 -5.92 -8.34 1.69
C HIS A 11 -5.24 -7.22 0.89
N ALA A 12 -5.68 -7.00 -0.35
CA ALA A 12 -5.26 -5.89 -1.18
C ALA A 12 -5.56 -4.54 -0.51
N LEU A 13 -6.78 -4.37 0.00
CA LEU A 13 -7.19 -3.14 0.72
C LEU A 13 -6.42 -2.95 2.02
N ILE A 14 -6.17 -4.04 2.77
CA ILE A 14 -5.36 -3.99 4.00
C ILE A 14 -3.93 -3.55 3.67
N GLY A 15 -3.30 -4.17 2.66
CA GLY A 15 -1.95 -3.78 2.23
C GLY A 15 -1.87 -2.35 1.72
N PHE A 16 -2.87 -1.90 0.96
CA PHE A 16 -2.95 -0.52 0.50
C PHE A 16 -3.10 0.47 1.66
N ALA A 17 -3.96 0.17 2.64
CA ALA A 17 -4.14 1.00 3.83
C ALA A 17 -2.86 1.10 4.67
N ILE A 18 -2.12 -0.01 4.81
CA ILE A 18 -0.81 -0.02 5.48
C ILE A 18 0.19 0.85 4.72
N GLY A 19 0.25 0.75 3.39
CA GLY A 19 1.14 1.59 2.58
C GLY A 19 0.78 3.09 2.62
N LEU A 20 -0.50 3.44 2.72
CA LEU A 20 -0.92 4.83 2.96
C LEU A 20 -0.49 5.33 4.34
N LEU A 21 -0.63 4.52 5.39
CA LEU A 21 -0.13 4.86 6.72
C LEU A 21 1.38 5.07 6.71
N LEU A 22 2.13 4.20 6.02
CA LEU A 22 3.58 4.34 5.87
C LEU A 22 3.94 5.66 5.15
N THR A 23 3.22 5.98 4.07
CA THR A 23 3.42 7.24 3.35
C THR A 23 3.15 8.45 4.25
N LEU A 24 2.08 8.40 5.04
CA LEU A 24 1.75 9.45 6.00
C LEU A 24 2.88 9.62 7.02
N LEU A 25 3.42 8.53 7.56
CA LEU A 25 4.57 8.57 8.48
C LEU A 25 5.82 9.19 7.83
N ILE A 26 6.13 8.82 6.59
CA ILE A 26 7.26 9.40 5.83
C ILE A 26 7.10 10.92 5.70
N LEU A 27 5.90 11.38 5.34
CA LEU A 27 5.61 12.81 5.18
C LEU A 27 5.62 13.55 6.52
N LEU A 28 5.02 12.99 7.58
CA LEU A 28 4.99 13.60 8.91
C LEU A 28 6.39 13.77 9.51
N GLN A 29 7.24 12.75 9.37
CA GLN A 29 8.62 12.77 9.87
C GLN A 29 9.56 13.58 8.96
N ASN A 30 9.08 14.05 7.80
CA ASN A 30 9.89 14.68 6.77
C ASN A 30 11.15 13.86 6.45
N LEU A 31 10.97 12.54 6.33
CA LEU A 31 12.08 11.61 6.20
C LEU A 31 12.89 11.98 4.94
N ALA A 32 14.21 12.13 5.09
CA ALA A 32 15.11 12.55 4.02
C ALA A 32 14.70 13.86 3.30
N ASN A 33 14.00 14.78 3.98
CA ASN A 33 13.46 16.02 3.42
C ASN A 33 12.44 15.82 2.28
N ILE A 34 11.83 14.65 2.15
CA ILE A 34 10.85 14.36 1.08
C ILE A 34 9.65 15.30 1.15
N LYS A 35 9.12 15.60 2.34
CA LYS A 35 8.00 16.55 2.47
C LYS A 35 8.42 17.94 2.01
N THR A 36 9.61 18.40 2.40
CA THR A 36 10.14 19.69 1.92
C THR A 36 10.27 19.71 0.40
N LEU A 37 10.75 18.63 -0.20
CA LEU A 37 10.91 18.52 -1.66
C LEU A 37 9.55 18.57 -2.38
N ILE A 38 8.54 17.89 -1.84
CA ILE A 38 7.17 17.90 -2.37
C ILE A 38 6.57 19.31 -2.31
N MET A 39 6.71 19.99 -1.17
CA MET A 39 6.14 21.33 -0.96
C MET A 39 6.76 22.41 -1.85
N ASN A 40 7.99 22.22 -2.33
CA ASN A 40 8.66 23.12 -3.28
C ASN A 40 8.34 22.80 -4.75
N SER A 41 7.56 21.76 -5.02
CA SER A 41 7.16 21.41 -6.38
C SER A 41 5.98 22.26 -6.87
N SER A 42 5.83 22.35 -8.19
CA SER A 42 4.69 22.99 -8.85
C SER A 42 3.35 22.28 -8.56
N GLN A 43 3.38 20.98 -8.21
CA GLN A 43 2.17 20.18 -7.96
C GLN A 43 2.34 19.28 -6.72
N PRO A 44 2.35 19.83 -5.49
CA PRO A 44 2.62 19.08 -4.25
C PRO A 44 1.55 18.02 -3.96
N TRP A 45 0.29 18.32 -4.28
CA TRP A 45 -0.84 17.39 -4.13
C TRP A 45 -0.66 16.14 -4.99
N LEU A 46 -0.33 16.31 -6.27
CA LEU A 46 -0.21 15.19 -7.21
C LEU A 46 0.92 14.24 -6.78
N ILE A 47 2.06 14.80 -6.38
CA ILE A 47 3.21 14.00 -5.93
C ILE A 47 2.88 13.25 -4.64
N SER A 48 2.16 13.88 -3.69
CA SER A 48 1.76 13.21 -2.44
C SER A 48 0.83 12.02 -2.71
N VAL A 49 -0.14 12.19 -3.61
CA VAL A 49 -1.04 11.11 -4.03
C VAL A 49 -0.29 10.01 -4.77
N LEU A 50 0.60 10.37 -5.69
CA LEU A 50 1.38 9.40 -6.45
C LEU A 50 2.31 8.59 -5.55
N LEU A 51 2.99 9.25 -4.61
CA LEU A 51 3.83 8.59 -3.60
C LEU A 51 3.01 7.60 -2.78
N GLY A 52 1.86 8.05 -2.26
CA GLY A 52 0.94 7.21 -1.50
C GLY A 52 0.40 6.02 -2.29
N TYR A 53 0.07 6.25 -3.57
CA TYR A 53 -0.40 5.22 -4.46
C TYR A 53 0.69 4.19 -4.77
N MET A 54 1.93 4.60 -5.07
CA MET A 54 3.04 3.70 -5.37
C MET A 54 3.44 2.83 -4.17
N ILE A 55 3.52 3.43 -2.98
CA ILE A 55 3.82 2.70 -1.74
C ILE A 55 2.65 1.77 -1.39
N GLY A 56 1.42 2.30 -1.45
CA GLY A 56 0.18 1.56 -1.24
C GLY A 56 0.04 0.34 -2.16
N SER A 57 0.27 0.51 -3.46
CA SER A 57 0.19 -0.58 -4.44
C SER A 57 1.26 -1.65 -4.20
N THR A 58 2.46 -1.24 -3.78
CA THR A 58 3.54 -2.17 -3.45
C THR A 58 3.18 -3.03 -2.24
N CYS A 59 2.70 -2.42 -1.15
CA CYS A 59 2.25 -3.15 0.03
C CYS A 59 1.01 -4.03 -0.23
N SER A 60 0.08 -3.55 -1.06
CA SER A 60 -1.08 -4.33 -1.53
C SER A 60 -0.66 -5.58 -2.28
N GLY A 61 0.30 -5.47 -3.21
CA GLY A 61 0.86 -6.61 -3.94
C GLY A 61 1.51 -7.64 -3.01
N ALA A 62 2.29 -7.19 -2.03
CA ALA A 62 2.89 -8.07 -1.02
C ALA A 62 1.83 -8.81 -0.18
N GLN A 63 0.77 -8.12 0.26
CA GLN A 63 -0.32 -8.73 1.01
C GLN A 63 -1.15 -9.72 0.19
N ILE A 64 -1.39 -9.42 -1.09
CA ILE A 64 -2.01 -10.37 -2.02
C ILE A 64 -1.14 -11.62 -2.18
N GLY A 65 0.17 -11.45 -2.37
CA GLY A 65 1.11 -12.57 -2.50
C GLY A 65 1.10 -13.47 -1.27
N PHE A 66 1.15 -12.88 -0.07
CA PHE A 66 1.02 -13.60 1.19
C PHE A 66 -0.31 -14.37 1.28
N ALA A 67 -1.43 -13.70 0.96
CA ALA A 67 -2.75 -14.30 0.99
C ALA A 67 -2.88 -15.52 0.04
N ILE A 68 -2.25 -15.47 -1.14
CA ILE A 68 -2.22 -16.61 -2.08
C ILE A 68 -1.41 -17.78 -1.51
N MET A 69 -0.25 -17.52 -0.91
CA MET A 69 0.59 -18.57 -0.32
C MET A 69 -0.10 -19.25 0.86
N SER A 70 -0.76 -18.48 1.74
CA SER A 70 -1.49 -19.03 2.88
C SER A 70 -2.76 -19.80 2.50
N LEU A 71 -3.37 -19.49 1.35
CA LEU A 71 -4.50 -20.26 0.84
C LEU A 71 -4.13 -21.71 0.51
N ASN A 72 -2.88 -21.94 0.07
CA ASN A 72 -2.39 -23.29 -0.20
C ASN A 72 -2.25 -24.13 1.07
N GLU A 73 -1.82 -23.53 2.19
CA GLU A 73 -1.75 -24.22 3.49
C GLU A 73 -3.13 -24.55 4.07
N MET A 74 -4.17 -23.78 3.74
CA MET A 74 -5.52 -23.99 4.25
C MET A 74 -6.31 -25.09 3.51
N ASP A 75 -5.94 -25.45 2.28
CA ASP A 75 -6.61 -26.50 1.50
C ASP A 75 -6.06 -27.91 1.81
N ASP A 76 -4.87 -28.02 2.40
CA ASP A 76 -4.23 -29.29 2.78
C ASP A 76 -4.63 -29.79 4.20
N GLU A 77 -5.47 -29.05 4.93
CA GLU A 77 -6.10 -29.40 6.21
C GLU A 77 -7.62 -29.67 6.05
#